data_AF-A0A9X7WKT8-F1
#
_entry.id   AF-A0A9X7WKT8-F1
#
_cell.length_a   1.000
_cell.length_b   1.000
_cell.length_c   1.000
_cell.angle_alpha   90.00
_cell.angle_beta   90.00
_cell.angle_gamma   90.00
#
_symmetry.space_group_name_H-M   'P 1'
#
loop_
_entity.id
_entity.type
_entity.pdbx_description
1 polymer ?
#
loop_
_entity_poly.entity_id
_entity_poly.type
_entity_poly.pdbx_seq_one_letter_code
_entity_poly.pdbx_strand_id
1 'polypeptide(L)'
;MSSQRLPGGAVHELPADLRDGLLVSPTALDAWQSITPLARNEFICWVEDAKQQVTRERRIRRTREELEEGKRRPCCWPGCKHRERNGK
;
A
#
# COMPACT_ATOMS: atom_id res chain seq x y z
N MET A 1 13.64 5.08 20.78
CA MET A 1 12.77 4.28 19.89
C MET A 1 12.29 5.19 18.79
N SER A 2 12.95 5.16 17.64
CA SER A 2 12.68 6.10 16.56
C SER A 2 11.26 5.88 16.05
N SER A 3 10.39 6.85 16.29
CA SER A 3 9.09 6.98 15.66
C SER A 3 9.29 7.25 14.16
N GLN A 4 9.75 6.25 13.42
CA GLN A 4 9.87 6.33 11.97
C GLN A 4 8.45 6.43 11.39
N ARG A 5 8.09 7.65 10.95
CA ARG A 5 6.92 7.83 10.09
C ARG A 5 7.14 7.00 8.84
N LEU A 6 6.31 5.98 8.62
CA LEU A 6 6.35 5.21 7.39
C LEU A 6 5.95 6.10 6.22
N PRO A 7 6.65 5.98 5.08
CA PRO A 7 6.43 6.91 3.99
C PRO A 7 5.14 6.56 3.24
N GLY A 8 4.36 7.59 2.88
CA GLY A 8 3.14 7.47 2.10
C GLY A 8 3.37 7.26 0.61
N GLY A 9 2.29 7.34 -0.16
CA GLY A 9 2.30 7.36 -1.61
C GLY A 9 2.62 8.74 -2.19
N ALA A 10 2.55 8.86 -3.51
CA ALA A 10 2.75 10.12 -4.22
C ALA A 10 1.57 11.11 -4.04
N VAL A 11 0.35 10.60 -4.06
CA VAL A 11 -0.91 11.38 -3.94
C VAL A 11 -1.64 11.03 -2.64
N HIS A 12 -1.56 9.77 -2.22
CA HIS A 12 -2.22 9.29 -1.01
C HIS A 12 -1.27 9.23 0.19
N GLU A 13 -1.72 9.75 1.33
CA GLU A 13 -1.04 9.54 2.61
C GLU A 13 -1.24 8.10 3.10
N LEU A 14 -0.34 7.59 3.94
CA LEU A 14 -0.47 6.24 4.49
C LEU A 14 -1.57 6.19 5.58
N PRO A 15 -2.65 5.42 5.40
CA PRO A 15 -3.68 5.27 6.42
C PRO A 15 -3.15 4.53 7.66
N ALA A 16 -3.68 4.90 8.84
CA ALA A 16 -3.21 4.35 10.12
C ALA A 16 -3.36 2.83 10.21
N ASP A 17 -4.47 2.28 9.73
CA ASP A 17 -4.74 0.84 9.74
C ASP A 17 -3.84 0.05 8.78
N LEU A 18 -3.50 0.63 7.61
CA LEU A 18 -2.51 0.03 6.72
C LEU A 18 -1.10 0.08 7.36
N ARG A 19 -0.74 1.20 8.00
CA ARG A 19 0.52 1.32 8.76
C ARG A 19 0.60 0.24 9.83
N ASP A 20 -0.44 0.10 10.65
CA ASP A 20 -0.48 -0.85 11.74
C ASP A 20 -0.43 -2.29 11.20
N GLY A 21 -1.08 -2.55 10.05
CA GLY A 21 -0.95 -3.80 9.31
C GLY A 21 0.51 -4.12 8.94
N LEU A 22 1.21 -3.17 8.32
CA LEU A 22 2.61 -3.33 7.89
C LEU A 22 3.57 -3.56 9.06
N LEU A 23 3.32 -2.93 10.21
CA LEU A 23 4.17 -3.10 11.40
C LEU A 23 4.15 -4.53 11.96
N VAL A 24 3.15 -5.35 11.62
CA VAL A 24 3.06 -6.76 12.02
C VAL A 24 4.10 -7.63 11.30
N SER A 25 4.58 -7.21 10.11
CA SER A 25 5.55 -7.98 9.32
C SER A 25 6.77 -7.13 8.98
N PRO A 26 7.94 -7.41 9.61
CA PRO A 26 9.19 -6.72 9.30
C PRO A 26 9.56 -6.81 7.81
N THR A 27 9.33 -7.97 7.19
CA THR A 27 9.60 -8.19 5.76
C THR A 27 8.74 -7.29 4.88
N ALA A 28 7.43 -7.20 5.15
CA ALA A 28 6.54 -6.32 4.42
C ALA A 28 6.88 -4.84 4.66
N LEU A 29 7.33 -4.50 5.87
CA LEU A 29 7.74 -3.15 6.25
C LEU A 29 8.99 -2.68 5.49
N ASP A 30 9.99 -3.55 5.36
CA ASP A 30 11.21 -3.27 4.59
C ASP A 30 10.92 -3.22 3.09
N ALA A 31 10.05 -4.12 2.61
CA ALA A 31 9.53 -4.06 1.26
C ALA A 31 8.80 -2.73 0.99
N TRP A 32 7.97 -2.26 1.92
CA TRP A 32 7.25 -0.98 1.81
C TRP A 32 8.18 0.23 1.72
N GLN A 33 9.25 0.23 2.52
CA GLN A 33 10.23 1.32 2.50
C GLN A 33 11.08 1.31 1.23
N SER A 34 11.37 0.13 0.68
CA SER A 34 12.18 -0.01 -0.55
C SER A 34 11.42 0.30 -1.84
N ILE A 35 10.07 0.22 -1.85
CA ILE A 35 9.29 0.52 -3.06
C ILE A 35 9.18 2.01 -3.36
N THR A 36 8.95 2.29 -4.65
CA THR A 36 8.77 3.65 -5.15
C THR A 36 7.52 4.30 -4.54
N PRO A 37 7.48 5.65 -4.42
CA PRO A 37 6.28 6.35 -3.97
C PRO A 37 5.04 6.02 -4.80
N LEU A 38 5.21 5.75 -6.11
CA LEU A 38 4.12 5.34 -6.99
C LEU A 38 3.57 3.94 -6.63
N ALA A 39 4.45 2.98 -6.34
CA ALA A 39 4.04 1.66 -5.88
C ALA A 39 3.24 1.72 -4.58
N ARG A 40 3.71 2.53 -3.60
CA ARG A 40 2.98 2.78 -2.34
C ARG A 40 1.61 3.39 -2.61
N ASN A 41 1.56 4.36 -3.53
CA ASN A 41 0.32 5.02 -3.94
C ASN A 41 -0.73 4.03 -4.47
N GLU A 42 -0.30 3.05 -5.28
CA GLU A 42 -1.19 2.02 -5.82
C GLU A 42 -1.79 1.13 -4.71
N PHE A 43 -0.97 0.69 -3.76
CA PHE A 43 -1.45 -0.08 -2.61
C PHE A 43 -2.39 0.72 -1.71
N ILE A 44 -2.05 1.97 -1.41
CA ILE A 44 -2.91 2.84 -0.58
C ILE A 44 -4.24 3.06 -1.28
N CYS A 45 -4.24 3.49 -2.55
CA CYS A 45 -5.48 3.73 -3.30
C CYS A 45 -6.34 2.46 -3.38
N TRP A 46 -5.72 1.29 -3.54
CA TRP A 46 -6.44 0.03 -3.54
C TRP A 46 -7.06 -0.30 -2.18
N VAL A 47 -6.37 -0.07 -1.07
CA VAL A 47 -6.95 -0.27 0.28
C VAL A 47 -8.08 0.74 0.54
N GLU A 48 -7.90 1.99 0.15
CA GLU A 48 -8.89 3.07 0.31
C GLU A 48 -10.15 2.90 -0.53
N ASP A 49 -10.05 2.27 -1.69
CA ASP A 49 -11.19 1.99 -2.56
C ASP A 49 -12.19 0.98 -1.95
N ALA A 50 -11.80 0.23 -0.91
CA ALA A 50 -12.70 -0.69 -0.23
C ALA A 50 -13.74 0.05 0.61
N LYS A 51 -15.01 0.02 0.17
CA LYS A 51 -16.16 0.63 0.87
C LYS A 51 -16.61 -0.15 2.12
N GLN A 52 -16.35 -1.46 2.16
CA GLN A 52 -16.72 -2.32 3.28
C GLN A 52 -15.50 -2.61 4.14
N GLN A 53 -15.65 -2.50 5.46
CA GLN A 53 -14.59 -2.74 6.44
C GLN A 53 -13.93 -4.13 6.29
N VAL A 54 -14.73 -5.18 6.12
CA VAL A 54 -14.23 -6.55 5.91
C VAL A 54 -13.35 -6.65 4.65
N THR A 55 -13.72 -5.94 3.58
CA THR A 55 -12.91 -5.91 2.36
C THR A 55 -11.61 -5.15 2.59
N ARG A 56 -11.67 -4.03 3.32
CA ARG A 56 -10.51 -3.22 3.66
C ARG A 56 -9.47 -4.02 4.45
N GLU A 57 -9.89 -4.72 5.50
CA GLU A 57 -9.04 -5.59 6.31
C GLU A 57 -8.39 -6.70 5.47
N ARG A 58 -9.17 -7.33 4.58
CA ARG A 58 -8.64 -8.32 3.63
C ARG A 58 -7.59 -7.72 2.70
N ARG A 59 -7.80 -6.50 2.17
CA ARG A 59 -6.82 -5.81 1.29
C ARG A 59 -5.55 -5.44 2.06
N ILE A 60 -5.65 -5.03 3.33
CA ILE A 60 -4.49 -4.78 4.19
C ILE A 60 -3.69 -6.07 4.38
N ARG A 61 -4.35 -7.18 4.72
CA ARG A 61 -3.67 -8.48 4.86
C ARG A 61 -2.94 -8.86 3.58
N ARG A 62 -3.62 -8.79 2.45
CA ARG A 62 -3.08 -9.14 1.13
C ARG A 62 -1.96 -8.19 0.69
N THR A 63 -1.99 -6.92 1.06
CA THR A 63 -0.88 -5.99 0.81
C THR A 63 0.41 -6.52 1.43
N ARG A 64 0.36 -7.09 2.64
CA ARG A 64 1.53 -7.69 3.30
C ARG A 64 2.01 -8.93 2.57
N GLU A 65 1.10 -9.86 2.31
CA GLU A 65 1.40 -11.11 1.57
C GLU A 65 2.07 -10.78 0.21
N GLU A 66 1.53 -9.81 -0.53
CA GLU A 66 2.08 -9.42 -1.82
C GLU A 66 3.46 -8.73 -1.71
N LEU A 67 3.68 -7.90 -0.70
CA LEU A 67 4.98 -7.27 -0.46
C LEU A 67 6.04 -8.30 -0.05
N GLU A 68 5.66 -9.29 0.75
CA GLU A 68 6.51 -10.44 1.14
C GLU A 68 6.87 -11.31 -0.07
N GLU A 69 5.92 -11.49 -0.99
CA GLU A 69 6.15 -12.13 -2.29
C GLU A 69 6.97 -11.26 -3.27
N GLY A 70 7.38 -10.05 -2.86
CA GLY A 70 8.18 -9.14 -3.68
C GLY A 70 7.38 -8.37 -4.74
N LYS A 71 6.05 -8.45 -4.72
CA LYS A 71 5.20 -7.68 -5.63
C LYS A 71 5.27 -6.21 -5.26
N ARG A 72 5.33 -5.39 -6.31
CA ARG A 72 5.48 -3.93 -6.19
C ARG A 72 4.20 -3.18 -6.56
N ARG A 73 3.12 -3.92 -6.83
CA ARG A 73 1.78 -3.40 -7.13
C ARG A 73 0.72 -4.41 -6.67
N PRO A 74 -0.48 -3.95 -6.27
CA PRO A 74 -1.58 -4.85 -5.94
C PRO A 74 -1.96 -5.74 -7.12
N CYS A 75 -2.09 -7.06 -6.92
CA CYS A 75 -2.55 -7.91 -8.00
C CYS A 75 -4.07 -7.81 -8.22
N CYS A 76 -4.48 -7.85 -9.50
CA CYS A 76 -5.85 -7.59 -9.96
C CYS A 76 -6.35 -6.14 -9.73
N TRP A 77 -5.45 -5.16 -9.61
CA TRP A 77 -5.80 -3.74 -9.52
C TRP A 77 -5.59 -3.03 -10.88
N PRO A 78 -6.66 -2.45 -11.48
CA PRO A 78 -6.57 -1.81 -12.79
C PRO A 78 -5.73 -0.51 -12.80
N GLY A 79 -5.37 0.00 -11.62
CA GLY A 79 -4.56 1.20 -11.42
C GLY A 79 -5.26 2.25 -10.57
N CYS A 80 -4.48 3.13 -9.95
CA CYS A 80 -5.00 4.25 -9.17
C CYS A 80 -5.80 5.20 -10.07
N LYS A 81 -7.05 5.49 -9.70
CA LYS A 81 -7.91 6.45 -10.43
C LYS A 81 -7.36 7.89 -10.42
N HIS A 82 -6.50 8.22 -9.46
CA HIS A 82 -5.82 9.51 -9.36
C HIS A 82 -4.49 9.55 -10.13
N ARG A 83 -4.09 8.42 -10.74
CA ARG A 83 -2.94 8.41 -11.64
C ARG A 83 -3.36 9.06 -12.95
N GLU A 84 -2.87 10.27 -13.21
CA GLU A 84 -2.91 10.83 -14.55
C GLU A 84 -2.22 9.86 -15.52
N ARG A 85 -2.98 9.33 -16.47
CA ARG A 85 -2.43 8.58 -17.59
C ARG A 85 -1.84 9.60 -18.56
N ASN A 86 -0.67 10.15 -18.24
CA ASN A 86 0.14 10.89 -19.21
C ASN A 86 0.76 9.89 -20.19
N GLY A 87 -0.10 9.24 -20.98
CA GLY A 87 0.30 8.50 -22.17
C GLY A 87 0.42 9.49 -23.31
N LYS A 88 1.65 9.73 -23.76
CA LYS A 88 1.88 10.09 -25.17
C LYS A 88 1.73 8.84 -26.01
#